data_AF-A0A6P3J4B3-F1
#
_entry.id   AF-A0A6P3J4B3-F1
#
_cell.length_a   1.000
_cell.length_b   1.000
_cell.length_c   1.000
_cell.angle_alpha   90.00
_cell.angle_beta   90.00
_cell.angle_gamma   90.00
#
_symmetry.space_group_name_H-M   'P 1'
#
loop_
_entity.id
_entity.type
_entity.pdbx_description
1 polymer ?
#
loop_
_entity_poly.entity_id
_entity_poly.type
_entity_poly.pdbx_seq_one_letter_code
_entity_poly.pdbx_strand_id
1 'polypeptide(L)'
;MGFEELLDKVGGFGPFQLRNVALLALPRVLLPMHFLLPIFLAAVPAHRCALPGAPDNFSNEDAWLEAHLPREPDGRLSACLRFTHPQALPNSTLWGEGQNSGEQPEGEPSTVPCPQGWEYNHSEFSSTIATEWDLVCEQKGLNKAISTFFFAGVLVGAVVYGYLSDRFGRRRLLLVAYVSSLVLGLASAASVSYIMFAITRTLTGMALAGFTIIVMPLELEWLDVRHRTVAGVLSSTFWTGGVMLLALIGYLIRDWRWLLLTVTLPCVPGILTLWWVPESARWLLTQGRVEEAHRYLLRCARLNGPPVGEDSLSREALNKVAAAERMVRRPSYLDLFRTPRLRYISLCCMVVWFGVNFSYYGVSLDLSGLGLNVYLTQLVFGAVELPSKLLVYLSVRHAGRRLTMAGTLLGAALAVGLRILVSPEMKSWSTALAVMGKAFSEAAFTTAYLFTSELYPTVLRQTGMGLTALVGRLGGSLAPLAALLDGVWLSLPKLAYGGIALLAACTALLLPETKQAQLPETIQDVERKSAPSSLQEEEMPMKQVQD
;
A
#
# COMPACT_ATOMS: atom_id res chain seq x y z
N MET A 1 5.17 -33.97 -18.79
CA MET A 1 4.98 -32.59 -19.29
C MET A 1 4.47 -31.75 -18.14
N GLY A 2 5.18 -30.69 -17.78
CA GLY A 2 4.73 -29.73 -16.77
C GLY A 2 3.76 -28.71 -17.36
N PHE A 3 3.01 -27.99 -16.52
CA PHE A 3 2.13 -26.92 -16.99
C PHE A 3 2.89 -25.78 -17.70
N GLU A 4 4.15 -25.53 -17.32
CA GLU A 4 4.98 -24.49 -17.93
C GLU A 4 5.38 -24.84 -19.36
N GLU A 5 5.72 -26.10 -19.63
CA GLU A 5 5.99 -26.60 -21.00
C GLU A 5 4.75 -26.53 -21.89
N LEU A 6 3.54 -26.68 -21.30
CA LEU A 6 2.28 -26.53 -22.01
C LEU A 6 2.06 -25.07 -22.44
N LEU A 7 2.38 -24.09 -21.58
CA LEU A 7 2.27 -22.67 -21.90
C LEU A 7 3.28 -22.22 -22.97
N ASP A 8 4.52 -22.70 -22.90
CA ASP A 8 5.54 -22.42 -23.92
C ASP A 8 5.09 -22.91 -25.30
N LYS A 9 4.46 -24.10 -25.35
CA LYS A 9 3.86 -24.64 -26.57
C LYS A 9 2.65 -23.85 -27.07
N VAL A 10 1.95 -23.12 -26.22
CA VAL A 10 0.78 -22.33 -26.65
C VAL A 10 1.20 -20.94 -27.21
N GLY A 11 2.49 -20.75 -27.44
CA GLY A 11 3.06 -19.55 -28.07
C GLY A 11 3.71 -18.57 -27.10
N GLY A 12 3.95 -18.97 -25.84
CA GLY A 12 4.67 -18.15 -24.85
C GLY A 12 4.02 -16.78 -24.64
N PHE A 13 4.81 -15.70 -24.76
CA PHE A 13 4.33 -14.32 -24.64
C PHE A 13 3.82 -13.79 -25.98
N GLY A 14 2.49 -13.74 -26.16
CA GLY A 14 1.84 -13.25 -27.37
C GLY A 14 0.70 -12.24 -27.11
N PRO A 15 -0.09 -11.93 -28.15
CA PRO A 15 -1.22 -10.99 -28.07
C PRO A 15 -2.26 -11.36 -27.01
N PHE A 16 -2.46 -12.66 -26.74
CA PHE A 16 -3.39 -13.10 -25.70
C PHE A 16 -2.92 -12.67 -24.31
N GLN A 17 -1.65 -12.87 -24.00
CA GLN A 17 -1.03 -12.49 -22.74
C GLN A 17 -1.02 -10.98 -22.57
N LEU A 18 -0.63 -10.23 -23.60
CA LEU A 18 -0.64 -8.77 -23.56
C LEU A 18 -2.05 -8.22 -23.32
N ARG A 19 -3.07 -8.80 -23.96
CA ARG A 19 -4.48 -8.45 -23.71
C ARG A 19 -4.87 -8.71 -22.26
N ASN A 20 -4.47 -9.85 -21.69
CA ASN A 20 -4.81 -10.17 -20.29
C ASN A 20 -4.14 -9.19 -19.30
N VAL A 21 -2.87 -8.85 -19.52
CA VAL A 21 -2.16 -7.85 -18.71
C VAL A 21 -2.84 -6.48 -18.83
N ALA A 22 -3.26 -6.07 -20.03
CA ALA A 22 -3.98 -4.82 -20.22
C ALA A 22 -5.35 -4.81 -19.52
N LEU A 23 -6.11 -5.91 -19.59
CA LEU A 23 -7.40 -6.04 -18.90
C LEU A 23 -7.25 -6.02 -17.36
N LEU A 24 -6.13 -6.51 -16.85
CA LEU A 24 -5.81 -6.57 -15.42
C LEU A 24 -5.02 -5.34 -14.91
N ALA A 25 -4.72 -4.37 -15.79
CA ALA A 25 -4.10 -3.11 -15.41
C ALA A 25 -5.02 -2.23 -14.53
N LEU A 26 -6.31 -2.15 -14.87
CA LEU A 26 -7.28 -1.31 -14.17
C LEU A 26 -7.37 -1.58 -12.64
N PRO A 27 -7.53 -2.83 -12.15
CA PRO A 27 -7.56 -3.08 -10.71
C PRO A 27 -6.22 -2.76 -10.04
N ARG A 28 -5.09 -2.85 -10.76
CA ARG A 28 -3.77 -2.44 -10.26
C ARG A 28 -3.64 -0.94 -10.10
N VAL A 29 -4.26 -0.15 -10.99
CA VAL A 29 -4.35 1.31 -10.88
C VAL A 29 -5.30 1.74 -9.75
N LEU A 30 -6.43 1.05 -9.55
CA LEU A 30 -7.42 1.41 -8.52
C LEU A 30 -6.94 1.20 -7.08
N LEU A 31 -6.05 0.25 -6.86
CA LEU A 31 -5.50 -0.06 -5.53
C LEU A 31 -4.81 1.14 -4.84
N PRO A 32 -3.75 1.75 -5.40
CA PRO A 32 -3.09 2.89 -4.78
C PRO A 32 -4.04 4.07 -4.59
N MET A 33 -4.98 4.27 -5.52
CA MET A 33 -5.98 5.34 -5.40
C MET A 33 -6.78 5.20 -4.12
N HIS A 34 -7.22 3.99 -3.78
CA HIS A 34 -7.97 3.76 -2.54
C HIS A 34 -7.10 3.67 -1.29
N PHE A 35 -5.88 3.14 -1.39
CA PHE A 35 -4.96 2.96 -0.27
C PHE A 35 -4.42 4.30 0.24
N LEU A 36 -4.15 5.24 -0.68
CA LEU A 36 -3.67 6.59 -0.37
C LEU A 36 -4.80 7.63 -0.33
N LEU A 37 -6.03 7.26 -0.68
CA LEU A 37 -7.20 8.13 -0.57
C LEU A 37 -7.36 8.85 0.78
N PRO A 38 -7.08 8.21 1.93
CA PRO A 38 -7.22 8.86 3.23
C PRO A 38 -6.43 10.17 3.34
N ILE A 39 -5.34 10.34 2.60
CA ILE A 39 -4.55 11.57 2.56
C ILE A 39 -5.41 12.79 2.22
N PHE A 40 -6.34 12.62 1.27
CA PHE A 40 -7.23 13.70 0.82
C PHE A 40 -8.53 13.75 1.62
N LEU A 41 -9.10 12.59 1.95
CA LEU A 41 -10.35 12.55 2.71
C LEU A 41 -10.16 13.11 4.12
N ALA A 42 -9.09 12.67 4.80
CA ALA A 42 -8.76 13.02 6.18
C ALA A 42 -7.91 14.30 6.29
N ALA A 43 -7.78 15.08 5.22
CA ALA A 43 -7.03 16.33 5.29
C ALA A 43 -7.72 17.29 6.27
N VAL A 44 -6.92 17.87 7.19
CA VAL A 44 -7.40 18.87 8.15
C VAL A 44 -6.98 20.24 7.63
N PRO A 45 -7.90 21.04 7.06
CA PRO A 45 -7.58 22.40 6.68
C PRO A 45 -7.30 23.26 7.92
N ALA A 46 -6.67 24.42 7.69
CA ALA A 46 -6.54 25.43 8.73
C ALA A 46 -7.92 25.78 9.29
N HIS A 47 -8.06 25.78 10.60
CA HIS A 47 -9.32 25.99 11.30
C HIS A 47 -9.14 26.89 12.51
N ARG A 48 -10.24 27.51 12.93
CA ARG A 48 -10.35 28.35 14.12
C ARG A 48 -11.66 28.04 14.85
N CYS A 49 -11.78 28.39 16.13
CA CYS A 49 -13.07 28.30 16.81
C CYS A 49 -14.08 29.21 16.11
N ALA A 50 -15.32 28.74 15.94
CA ALA A 50 -16.42 29.59 15.52
C ALA A 50 -16.67 30.66 16.60
N LEU A 51 -16.68 31.94 16.17
CA LEU A 51 -16.93 33.08 17.04
C LEU A 51 -18.37 33.58 16.85
N PRO A 52 -19.00 34.16 17.89
CA PRO A 52 -20.22 34.94 17.70
C PRO A 52 -19.92 36.05 16.67
N GLY A 53 -20.85 36.27 15.74
CA GLY A 53 -20.62 37.16 14.59
C GLY A 53 -20.05 38.51 15.01
N ALA A 54 -19.01 38.96 14.29
CA ALA A 54 -18.43 40.27 14.52
C ALA A 54 -19.52 41.34 14.27
N PRO A 55 -19.67 42.35 15.14
CA PRO A 55 -20.63 43.41 14.90
C PRO A 55 -20.34 44.12 13.58
N ASP A 56 -21.37 44.44 12.79
CA ASP A 56 -21.27 45.00 11.43
C ASP A 56 -20.41 46.29 11.32
N ASN A 57 -20.14 46.95 12.45
CA ASN A 57 -19.31 48.16 12.55
C ASN A 57 -17.81 47.90 12.79
N PHE A 58 -17.35 46.64 12.82
CA PHE A 58 -15.95 46.31 13.12
C PHE A 58 -15.11 46.16 11.86
N SER A 59 -14.20 47.11 11.62
CA SER A 59 -13.35 47.14 10.41
C SER A 59 -12.09 46.27 10.49
N ASN A 60 -11.68 45.85 11.69
CA ASN A 60 -10.44 45.09 11.93
C ASN A 60 -10.75 43.66 12.41
N GLU A 61 -10.88 42.72 11.48
CA GLU A 61 -11.12 41.29 11.76
C GLU A 61 -9.99 40.68 12.61
N ASP A 62 -8.74 41.10 12.40
CA ASP A 62 -7.58 40.60 13.15
C ASP A 62 -7.65 40.93 14.64
N ALA A 63 -8.07 42.15 14.99
CA ALA A 63 -8.25 42.56 16.38
C ALA A 63 -9.41 41.80 17.04
N TRP A 64 -10.46 41.49 16.28
CA TRP A 64 -11.56 40.66 16.77
C TRP A 64 -11.09 39.24 17.10
N LEU A 65 -10.25 38.64 16.25
CA LEU A 65 -9.68 37.32 16.45
C LEU A 65 -8.73 37.29 17.66
N GLU A 66 -7.87 38.29 17.80
CA GLU A 66 -6.92 38.40 18.93
C GLU A 66 -7.61 38.56 20.28
N ALA A 67 -8.77 39.22 20.33
CA ALA A 67 -9.55 39.34 21.56
C ALA A 67 -10.17 38.02 22.02
N HIS A 68 -10.44 37.09 21.10
CA HIS A 68 -11.20 35.87 21.39
C HIS A 68 -10.34 34.59 21.43
N LEU A 69 -9.21 34.57 20.74
CA LEU A 69 -8.37 33.38 20.61
C LEU A 69 -7.03 33.57 21.34
N PRO A 70 -6.62 32.64 22.22
CA PRO A 70 -5.30 32.70 22.83
C PRO A 70 -4.21 32.43 21.80
N ARG A 71 -2.98 32.91 22.07
CA ARG A 71 -1.80 32.58 21.27
C ARG A 71 -1.11 31.33 21.83
N GLU A 72 -0.76 30.42 20.92
CA GLU A 72 0.10 29.28 21.20
C GLU A 72 1.56 29.73 21.40
N PRO A 73 2.43 28.89 22.00
CA PRO A 73 3.86 29.21 22.21
C PRO A 73 4.59 29.63 20.93
N ASP A 74 4.11 29.16 19.78
CA ASP A 74 4.64 29.43 18.44
C ASP A 74 4.19 30.81 17.88
N GLY A 75 3.46 31.60 18.67
CA GLY A 75 2.97 32.93 18.31
C GLY A 75 1.73 32.94 17.40
N ARG A 76 1.23 31.77 16.99
CA ARG A 76 0.00 31.60 16.21
C ARG A 76 -1.23 31.63 17.12
N LEU A 77 -2.37 32.09 16.59
CA LEU A 77 -3.65 31.95 17.29
C LEU A 77 -4.02 30.47 17.43
N SER A 78 -4.49 30.08 18.61
CA SER A 78 -4.85 28.70 18.90
C SER A 78 -6.08 28.30 18.09
N ALA A 79 -6.03 27.12 17.47
CA ALA A 79 -7.14 26.61 16.67
C ALA A 79 -8.23 25.90 17.50
N CYS A 80 -7.89 25.51 18.74
CA CYS A 80 -8.67 24.59 19.56
C CYS A 80 -9.24 25.19 20.85
N LEU A 81 -8.75 26.35 21.26
CA LEU A 81 -9.15 27.00 22.50
C LEU A 81 -9.67 28.41 22.20
N ARG A 82 -10.60 28.85 23.04
CA ARG A 82 -11.14 30.21 23.03
C ARG A 82 -11.12 30.78 24.44
N PHE A 83 -10.98 32.09 24.57
CA PHE A 83 -11.25 32.75 25.83
C PHE A 83 -12.73 32.64 26.20
N THR A 84 -13.00 32.50 27.51
CA THR A 84 -14.35 32.53 28.08
C THR A 84 -14.99 33.90 27.90
N HIS A 85 -14.22 34.95 28.20
CA HIS A 85 -14.56 36.35 28.01
C HIS A 85 -13.58 37.01 27.04
N PRO A 86 -14.05 37.85 26.10
CA PRO A 86 -13.17 38.56 25.17
C PRO A 86 -12.17 39.41 25.95
N GLN A 87 -10.90 39.35 25.57
CA GLN A 87 -9.88 40.21 26.16
C GLN A 87 -10.04 41.65 25.64
N ALA A 88 -10.00 42.61 26.55
CA ALA A 88 -9.93 44.01 26.19
C ALA A 88 -8.55 44.30 25.58
N LEU A 89 -8.50 44.53 24.27
CA LEU A 89 -7.27 44.99 23.61
C LEU A 89 -7.03 46.45 24.00
N PRO A 90 -5.76 46.86 24.23
CA PRO A 90 -5.43 48.17 24.80
C PRO A 90 -5.85 49.38 23.95
N ASN A 91 -6.32 49.19 22.71
CA ASN A 91 -6.71 50.25 21.77
C ASN A 91 -8.08 50.03 21.09
N SER A 92 -8.94 49.13 21.59
CA SER A 92 -10.28 48.94 20.99
C SER A 92 -11.39 49.13 22.01
N THR A 93 -12.31 50.05 21.71
CA THR A 93 -13.61 50.17 22.36
C THR A 93 -14.50 49.02 21.89
N LEU A 94 -14.15 47.80 22.30
CA LEU A 94 -14.89 46.57 21.98
C LEU A 94 -16.20 46.46 22.81
N TRP A 95 -16.37 47.36 23.77
CA TRP A 95 -17.50 47.42 24.69
C TRP A 95 -18.42 48.58 24.30
N GLY A 96 -19.61 48.25 23.81
CA GLY A 96 -20.72 49.20 23.80
C GLY A 96 -21.09 49.60 25.23
N GLU A 97 -21.37 50.88 25.45
CA GLU A 97 -21.84 51.44 26.71
C GLU A 97 -22.98 50.59 27.29
N GLY A 98 -22.72 49.85 28.37
CA GLY A 98 -23.76 49.02 28.99
C GLY A 98 -23.34 47.97 30.01
N GLN A 99 -22.05 47.65 30.15
CA GLN A 99 -21.58 46.78 31.24
C GLN A 99 -20.76 47.57 32.25
N ASN A 100 -21.32 47.66 33.46
CA ASN A 100 -20.73 48.28 34.63
C ASN A 100 -19.28 47.85 34.80
N SER A 101 -18.42 48.85 34.94
CA SER A 101 -17.10 48.76 35.53
C SER A 101 -17.18 48.10 36.91
N GLY A 102 -16.86 46.81 36.97
CA GLY A 102 -16.72 46.06 38.21
C GLY A 102 -16.36 44.61 37.88
N GLU A 103 -15.18 44.17 38.34
CA GLU A 103 -14.59 42.83 38.16
C GLU A 103 -13.81 42.63 36.86
N GLN A 104 -12.61 43.23 36.79
CA GLN A 104 -11.50 42.55 36.11
C GLN A 104 -11.20 41.27 36.91
N PRO A 105 -11.28 40.07 36.33
CA PRO A 105 -10.77 38.88 37.00
C PRO A 105 -9.25 39.00 37.06
N GLU A 106 -8.68 39.21 38.24
CA GLU A 106 -7.23 39.10 38.51
C GLU A 106 -6.75 37.64 38.47
N GLY A 107 -7.10 36.92 37.41
CA GLY A 107 -6.69 35.54 37.17
C GLY A 107 -6.24 35.36 35.73
N GLU A 108 -5.42 34.33 35.47
CA GLU A 108 -5.09 33.92 34.11
C GLU A 108 -6.38 33.79 33.28
N PRO A 109 -6.41 34.29 32.04
CA PRO A 109 -7.61 34.27 31.22
C PRO A 109 -8.06 32.82 31.04
N SER A 110 -9.25 32.50 31.55
CA SER A 110 -9.78 31.14 31.46
C SER A 110 -10.07 30.81 29.99
N THR A 111 -9.52 29.69 29.54
CA THR A 111 -9.72 29.16 28.19
C THR A 111 -10.66 27.96 28.24
N VAL A 112 -11.49 27.82 27.21
CA VAL A 112 -12.42 26.71 27.04
C VAL A 112 -12.30 26.12 25.63
N PRO A 113 -12.58 24.82 25.44
CA PRO A 113 -12.75 24.23 24.11
C PRO A 113 -13.85 24.95 23.33
N CYS A 114 -13.72 25.03 21.99
CA CYS A 114 -14.66 25.75 21.13
C CYS A 114 -16.11 25.21 21.28
N PRO A 115 -17.04 25.94 21.93
CA PRO A 115 -18.37 25.40 22.22
C PRO A 115 -19.35 25.54 21.04
N GLN A 116 -19.05 26.42 20.09
CA GLN A 116 -19.89 26.73 18.92
C GLN A 116 -19.39 26.05 17.63
N GLY A 117 -18.48 25.08 17.75
CA GLY A 117 -17.84 24.41 16.62
C GLY A 117 -16.65 25.17 16.05
N TRP A 118 -16.30 24.86 14.80
CA TRP A 118 -15.12 25.38 14.12
C TRP A 118 -15.46 26.01 12.77
N GLU A 119 -14.67 27.01 12.38
CA GLU A 119 -14.68 27.59 11.05
C GLU A 119 -13.42 27.15 10.29
N TYR A 120 -13.62 26.62 9.08
CA TYR A 120 -12.57 26.01 8.27
C TYR A 120 -12.21 26.88 7.08
N ASN A 121 -10.93 26.89 6.71
CA ASN A 121 -10.48 27.54 5.48
C ASN A 121 -10.75 26.62 4.27
N HIS A 122 -11.66 27.03 3.39
CA HIS A 122 -12.09 26.27 2.21
C HIS A 122 -11.27 26.52 0.92
N SER A 123 -10.12 27.20 1.03
CA SER A 123 -9.27 27.50 -0.14
C SER A 123 -8.67 26.25 -0.79
N GLU A 124 -8.10 25.33 0.01
CA GLU A 124 -7.45 24.11 -0.50
C GLU A 124 -8.41 22.93 -0.67
N PHE A 125 -9.39 22.79 0.23
CA PHE A 125 -10.40 21.74 0.22
C PHE A 125 -11.79 22.36 0.40
N SER A 126 -12.79 21.91 -0.37
CA SER A 126 -14.16 22.39 -0.20
C SER A 126 -14.85 21.69 0.97
N SER A 127 -14.70 20.38 1.09
CA SER A 127 -15.17 19.60 2.24
C SER A 127 -14.30 18.36 2.41
N THR A 128 -13.96 18.04 3.66
CA THR A 128 -13.24 16.82 4.06
C THR A 128 -14.02 16.08 5.15
N ILE A 129 -13.67 14.83 5.44
CA ILE A 129 -14.32 14.12 6.56
C ILE A 129 -14.00 14.77 7.91
N ALA A 130 -12.89 15.52 8.00
CA ALA A 130 -12.54 16.26 9.19
C ALA A 130 -13.42 17.50 9.37
N THR A 131 -13.82 18.17 8.28
CA THR A 131 -14.71 19.34 8.33
C THR A 131 -16.19 18.97 8.45
N GLU A 132 -16.60 17.79 7.97
CA GLU A 132 -18.01 17.35 8.02
C GLU A 132 -18.43 16.89 9.42
N TRP A 133 -17.51 16.24 10.15
CA TRP A 133 -17.77 15.68 11.48
C TRP A 133 -16.89 16.31 12.57
N ASP A 134 -16.32 17.47 12.31
CA ASP A 134 -15.51 18.25 13.26
C ASP A 134 -14.40 17.42 13.97
N LEU A 135 -13.68 16.58 13.21
CA LEU A 135 -12.66 15.66 13.74
C LEU A 135 -11.31 16.34 13.99
N VAL A 136 -11.33 17.46 14.70
CA VAL A 136 -10.18 18.29 15.03
C VAL A 136 -9.89 18.30 16.53
N CYS A 137 -8.75 18.87 16.93
CA CYS A 137 -8.37 19.02 18.33
C CYS A 137 -8.38 17.69 19.10
N GLU A 138 -9.24 17.54 20.12
CA GLU A 138 -9.37 16.30 20.90
C GLU A 138 -9.74 15.08 20.03
N GLN A 139 -10.49 15.30 18.95
CA GLN A 139 -10.94 14.24 18.05
C GLN A 139 -10.01 13.99 16.85
N LYS A 140 -8.86 14.68 16.77
CA LYS A 140 -7.86 14.49 15.70
C LYS A 140 -7.43 13.03 15.53
N GLY A 141 -7.44 12.24 16.62
CA GLY A 141 -7.10 10.84 16.60
C GLY A 141 -8.04 9.97 15.75
N LEU A 142 -9.34 10.30 15.72
CA LEU A 142 -10.34 9.58 14.93
C LEU A 142 -10.06 9.68 13.43
N ASN A 143 -9.61 10.86 12.99
CA ASN A 143 -9.29 11.12 11.60
C ASN A 143 -8.15 10.21 11.08
N LYS A 144 -7.15 9.93 11.92
CA LYS A 144 -6.08 8.97 11.61
C LYS A 144 -6.52 7.52 11.75
N ALA A 145 -7.39 7.22 12.72
CA ALA A 145 -7.89 5.87 12.98
C ALA A 145 -8.64 5.27 11.79
N ILE A 146 -9.30 6.07 10.95
CA ILE A 146 -9.96 5.60 9.72
C ILE A 146 -8.98 4.86 8.80
N SER A 147 -7.75 5.35 8.67
CA SER A 147 -6.73 4.69 7.85
C SER A 147 -6.38 3.32 8.45
N THR A 148 -6.20 3.24 9.77
CA THR A 148 -5.98 1.97 10.49
C THR A 148 -7.13 1.00 10.27
N PHE A 149 -8.38 1.46 10.39
CA PHE A 149 -9.58 0.64 10.16
C PHE A 149 -9.69 0.15 8.71
N PHE A 150 -9.31 0.97 7.73
CA PHE A 150 -9.25 0.56 6.32
C PHE A 150 -8.21 -0.56 6.10
N PHE A 151 -6.98 -0.38 6.59
CA PHE A 151 -5.92 -1.39 6.42
C PHE A 151 -6.17 -2.66 7.23
N ALA A 152 -6.82 -2.57 8.40
CA ALA A 152 -7.30 -3.75 9.13
C ALA A 152 -8.30 -4.54 8.30
N GLY A 153 -9.21 -3.85 7.60
CA GLY A 153 -10.10 -4.46 6.62
C GLY A 153 -9.33 -5.17 5.51
N VAL A 154 -8.32 -4.53 4.93
CA VAL A 154 -7.44 -5.12 3.89
C VAL A 154 -6.77 -6.40 4.39
N LEU A 155 -6.28 -6.42 5.64
CA LEU A 155 -5.64 -7.60 6.23
C LEU A 155 -6.61 -8.78 6.32
N VAL A 156 -7.80 -8.56 6.89
CA VAL A 156 -8.84 -9.61 6.99
C VAL A 156 -9.26 -10.06 5.60
N GLY A 157 -9.45 -9.12 4.68
CA GLY A 157 -9.78 -9.40 3.29
C GLY A 157 -8.72 -10.24 2.58
N ALA A 158 -7.43 -10.02 2.87
CA ALA A 158 -6.35 -10.80 2.24
C ALA A 158 -6.45 -12.29 2.59
N VAL A 159 -6.77 -12.61 3.85
CA VAL A 159 -6.99 -13.99 4.31
C VAL A 159 -8.25 -14.58 3.68
N VAL A 160 -9.36 -13.84 3.72
CA VAL A 160 -10.66 -14.29 3.20
C VAL A 160 -10.59 -14.51 1.68
N TYR A 161 -10.16 -13.52 0.92
CA TYR A 161 -10.06 -13.62 -0.54
C TYR A 161 -8.99 -14.62 -0.97
N GLY A 162 -7.88 -14.77 -0.25
CA GLY A 162 -6.88 -15.80 -0.55
C GLY A 162 -7.46 -17.21 -0.45
N TYR A 163 -8.17 -17.51 0.64
CA TYR A 163 -8.85 -18.79 0.80
C TYR A 163 -9.95 -19.01 -0.24
N LEU A 164 -10.80 -18.01 -0.46
CA LEU A 164 -11.95 -18.13 -1.35
C LEU A 164 -11.54 -18.18 -2.83
N SER A 165 -10.52 -17.44 -3.26
CA SER A 165 -10.08 -17.43 -4.67
C SER A 165 -9.54 -18.78 -5.10
N ASP A 166 -8.87 -19.51 -4.21
CA ASP A 166 -8.33 -20.83 -4.49
C ASP A 166 -9.44 -21.90 -4.55
N ARG A 167 -10.56 -21.69 -3.87
CA ARG A 167 -11.69 -22.64 -3.83
C ARG A 167 -12.72 -22.41 -4.93
N PHE A 168 -13.10 -21.16 -5.15
CA PHE A 168 -14.22 -20.80 -6.04
C PHE A 168 -13.78 -20.27 -7.40
N GLY A 169 -12.48 -20.00 -7.58
CA GLY A 169 -11.90 -19.49 -8.81
C GLY A 169 -11.55 -18.01 -8.71
N ARG A 170 -10.49 -17.63 -9.43
CA ARG A 170 -9.91 -16.29 -9.35
C ARG A 170 -10.77 -15.26 -10.07
N ARG A 171 -11.24 -15.57 -11.28
CA ARG A 171 -12.10 -14.66 -12.05
C ARG A 171 -13.40 -14.33 -11.31
N ARG A 172 -14.06 -15.34 -10.73
CA ARG A 172 -15.32 -15.16 -10.01
C ARG A 172 -15.14 -14.32 -8.74
N LEU A 173 -14.08 -14.59 -7.97
CA LEU A 173 -13.82 -13.81 -6.76
C LEU A 173 -13.33 -12.39 -7.06
N LEU A 174 -12.66 -12.18 -8.20
CA LEU A 174 -12.35 -10.84 -8.68
C LEU A 174 -13.62 -10.05 -9.01
N LEU A 175 -14.64 -10.68 -9.60
CA LEU A 175 -15.96 -10.06 -9.81
C LEU A 175 -16.62 -9.66 -8.49
N VAL A 176 -16.62 -10.56 -7.50
CA VAL A 176 -17.14 -10.27 -6.16
C VAL A 176 -16.38 -9.08 -5.55
N ALA A 177 -15.06 -9.04 -5.67
CA ALA A 177 -14.24 -7.93 -5.18
C ALA A 177 -14.62 -6.60 -5.85
N TYR A 178 -14.85 -6.58 -7.17
CA TYR A 178 -15.29 -5.36 -7.86
C TYR A 178 -16.68 -4.89 -7.41
N VAL A 179 -17.66 -5.80 -7.41
CA VAL A 179 -19.05 -5.45 -7.05
C VAL A 179 -19.11 -4.98 -5.60
N SER A 180 -18.46 -5.70 -4.68
CA SER A 180 -18.39 -5.31 -3.28
C SER A 180 -17.66 -3.98 -3.07
N SER A 181 -16.52 -3.74 -3.74
CA SER A 181 -15.81 -2.46 -3.67
C SER A 181 -16.64 -1.30 -4.19
N LEU A 182 -17.40 -1.51 -5.27
CA LEU A 182 -18.30 -0.51 -5.84
C LEU A 182 -19.44 -0.18 -4.87
N VAL A 183 -20.19 -1.19 -4.42
CA VAL A 183 -21.35 -0.99 -3.53
C VAL A 183 -20.91 -0.37 -2.20
N LEU A 184 -19.83 -0.87 -1.59
CA LEU A 184 -19.33 -0.35 -0.33
C LEU A 184 -18.71 1.05 -0.48
N GLY A 185 -18.04 1.34 -1.59
CA GLY A 185 -17.52 2.68 -1.87
C GLY A 185 -18.65 3.71 -2.08
N LEU A 186 -19.73 3.34 -2.78
CA LEU A 186 -20.93 4.18 -2.90
C LEU A 186 -21.60 4.40 -1.53
N ALA A 187 -21.71 3.34 -0.72
CA ALA A 187 -22.25 3.44 0.64
C ALA A 187 -21.37 4.33 1.55
N SER A 188 -20.04 4.27 1.39
CA SER A 188 -19.12 5.18 2.10
C SER A 188 -19.30 6.63 1.67
N ALA A 189 -19.51 6.91 0.37
CA ALA A 189 -19.78 8.27 -0.09
C ALA A 189 -21.13 8.82 0.39
N ALA A 190 -22.13 7.95 0.52
CA ALA A 190 -23.46 8.27 1.05
C ALA A 190 -23.54 8.25 2.59
N SER A 191 -22.41 8.13 3.29
CA SER A 191 -22.40 8.06 4.75
C SER A 191 -22.85 9.37 5.40
N VAL A 192 -23.71 9.23 6.41
CA VAL A 192 -24.27 10.34 7.20
C VAL A 192 -23.61 10.48 8.58
N SER A 193 -22.88 9.47 9.02
CA SER A 193 -22.18 9.46 10.31
C SER A 193 -20.78 8.88 10.18
N TYR A 194 -19.89 9.33 11.07
CA TYR A 194 -18.53 8.83 11.17
C TYR A 194 -18.47 7.30 11.33
N ILE A 195 -19.32 6.72 12.17
CA ILE A 195 -19.34 5.26 12.42
C ILE A 195 -19.75 4.50 11.15
N MET A 196 -20.80 4.97 10.46
CA MET A 196 -21.20 4.38 9.18
C MET A 196 -20.07 4.46 8.15
N PHE A 197 -19.36 5.58 8.09
CA PHE A 197 -18.21 5.74 7.22
C PHE A 197 -17.06 4.79 7.58
N ALA A 198 -16.69 4.70 8.86
CA ALA A 198 -15.63 3.82 9.33
C ALA A 198 -15.93 2.35 8.99
N ILE A 199 -17.15 1.86 9.26
CA ILE A 199 -17.57 0.49 8.97
C ILE A 199 -17.52 0.22 7.46
N THR A 200 -18.18 1.07 6.66
CA THR A 200 -18.22 0.87 5.20
C THR A 200 -16.81 0.98 4.59
N ARG A 201 -15.94 1.83 5.13
CA ARG A 201 -14.55 1.97 4.67
C ARG A 201 -13.70 0.75 5.03
N THR A 202 -13.85 0.19 6.23
CA THR A 202 -13.21 -1.09 6.60
C THR A 202 -13.66 -2.21 5.67
N LEU A 203 -14.96 -2.33 5.41
CA LEU A 203 -15.49 -3.33 4.49
C LEU A 203 -14.99 -3.10 3.05
N THR A 204 -14.85 -1.84 2.61
CA THR A 204 -14.25 -1.53 1.30
C THR A 204 -12.78 -1.95 1.26
N GLY A 205 -12.02 -1.76 2.34
CA GLY A 205 -10.66 -2.29 2.46
C GLY A 205 -10.61 -3.82 2.33
N MET A 206 -11.55 -4.51 2.97
CA MET A 206 -11.70 -5.97 2.84
C MET A 206 -11.98 -6.40 1.40
N ALA A 207 -12.86 -5.69 0.69
CA ALA A 207 -13.18 -5.94 -0.72
C ALA A 207 -11.96 -5.73 -1.64
N LEU A 208 -11.24 -4.61 -1.46
CA LEU A 208 -10.06 -4.26 -2.26
C LEU A 208 -8.88 -5.22 -2.07
N ALA A 209 -8.83 -5.94 -0.94
CA ALA A 209 -7.84 -6.99 -0.76
C ALA A 209 -7.95 -8.07 -1.85
N GLY A 210 -9.16 -8.35 -2.35
CA GLY A 210 -9.38 -9.25 -3.47
C GLY A 210 -8.58 -8.86 -4.72
N PHE A 211 -8.48 -7.57 -5.03
CA PHE A 211 -7.65 -7.12 -6.17
C PHE A 211 -6.18 -7.43 -5.93
N THR A 212 -5.68 -7.21 -4.71
CA THR A 212 -4.27 -7.45 -4.40
C THR A 212 -3.89 -8.92 -4.47
N ILE A 213 -4.76 -9.80 -4.00
CA ILE A 213 -4.48 -11.24 -3.90
C ILE A 213 -4.71 -11.96 -5.22
N ILE A 214 -5.70 -11.53 -6.01
CA ILE A 214 -6.13 -12.29 -7.18
C ILE A 214 -5.41 -11.86 -8.46
N VAL A 215 -5.18 -10.56 -8.65
CA VAL A 215 -4.74 -10.02 -9.93
C VAL A 215 -3.33 -10.49 -10.30
N MET A 216 -2.37 -10.34 -9.38
CA MET A 216 -0.97 -10.73 -9.64
C MET A 216 -0.82 -12.23 -9.99
N PRO A 217 -1.37 -13.18 -9.20
CA PRO A 217 -1.32 -14.58 -9.58
C PRO A 217 -2.06 -14.90 -10.89
N LEU A 218 -3.16 -14.23 -11.19
CA LEU A 218 -3.90 -14.42 -12.44
C LEU A 218 -3.11 -13.92 -13.66
N GLU A 219 -2.37 -12.81 -13.54
CA GLU A 219 -1.45 -12.31 -14.57
C GLU A 219 -0.34 -13.33 -14.83
N LEU A 220 0.35 -13.77 -13.77
CA LEU A 220 1.54 -14.62 -13.87
C LEU A 220 1.24 -16.05 -14.35
N GLU A 221 0.05 -16.58 -14.10
CA GLU A 221 -0.33 -17.94 -14.52
C GLU A 221 -0.62 -18.08 -16.01
N TRP A 222 -0.84 -16.98 -16.71
CA TRP A 222 -0.96 -16.96 -18.17
C TRP A 222 0.36 -16.71 -18.89
N LEU A 223 1.42 -16.44 -18.12
CA LEU A 223 2.74 -16.08 -18.62
C LEU A 223 3.74 -17.22 -18.42
N ASP A 224 4.61 -17.38 -19.40
CA ASP A 224 5.78 -18.24 -19.31
C ASP A 224 6.82 -17.67 -18.33
N VAL A 225 7.69 -18.55 -17.85
CA VAL A 225 8.64 -18.24 -16.77
C VAL A 225 9.57 -17.08 -17.16
N ARG A 226 9.94 -16.94 -18.44
CA ARG A 226 10.89 -15.92 -18.90
C ARG A 226 10.29 -14.51 -18.84
N HIS A 227 9.00 -14.38 -19.17
CA HIS A 227 8.33 -13.07 -19.23
C HIS A 227 7.61 -12.67 -17.93
N ARG A 228 7.46 -13.58 -16.95
CA ARG A 228 6.86 -13.28 -15.63
C ARG A 228 7.50 -12.07 -14.93
N THR A 229 8.82 -11.94 -15.00
CA THR A 229 9.55 -10.82 -14.37
C THR A 229 9.18 -9.48 -15.03
N VAL A 230 9.15 -9.44 -16.37
CA VAL A 230 8.81 -8.22 -17.12
C VAL A 230 7.37 -7.80 -16.85
N ALA A 231 6.43 -8.75 -16.85
CA ALA A 231 5.03 -8.48 -16.54
C ALA A 231 4.83 -8.03 -15.09
N GLY A 232 5.57 -8.60 -14.13
CA GLY A 232 5.55 -8.15 -12.74
C GLY A 232 6.02 -6.71 -12.58
N VAL A 233 7.09 -6.32 -13.30
CA VAL A 233 7.57 -4.92 -13.33
C VAL A 233 6.53 -4.00 -13.98
N LEU A 234 5.95 -4.40 -15.11
CA LEU A 234 4.88 -3.62 -15.78
C LEU A 234 3.67 -3.42 -14.87
N SER A 235 3.25 -4.48 -14.17
CA SER A 235 2.15 -4.45 -13.19
C SER A 235 2.48 -3.61 -11.95
N SER A 236 3.77 -3.47 -11.61
CA SER A 236 4.24 -2.51 -10.59
C SER A 236 4.21 -1.07 -11.09
N THR A 237 4.42 -0.81 -12.38
CA THR A 237 4.30 0.54 -12.96
C THR A 237 2.86 1.04 -12.93
N PHE A 238 1.87 0.15 -13.10
CA PHE A 238 0.45 0.53 -12.95
C PHE A 238 0.10 1.04 -11.55
N TRP A 239 0.78 0.54 -10.50
CA TRP A 239 0.65 1.09 -9.15
C TRP A 239 1.10 2.55 -9.11
N THR A 240 2.30 2.84 -9.62
CA THR A 240 2.82 4.21 -9.66
C THR A 240 1.92 5.14 -10.47
N GLY A 241 1.40 4.66 -11.61
CA GLY A 241 0.42 5.39 -12.40
C GLY A 241 -0.85 5.73 -11.61
N GLY A 242 -1.33 4.80 -10.77
CA GLY A 242 -2.47 5.05 -9.89
C GLY A 242 -2.21 6.04 -8.76
N VAL A 243 -1.00 6.10 -8.20
CA VAL A 243 -0.58 7.13 -7.23
C VAL A 243 -0.61 8.52 -7.88
N MET A 244 -0.01 8.66 -9.06
CA MET A 244 0.01 9.92 -9.80
C MET A 244 -1.39 10.35 -10.25
N LEU A 245 -2.20 9.40 -10.71
CA LEU A 245 -3.57 9.66 -11.13
C LEU A 245 -4.45 10.07 -9.95
N LEU A 246 -4.25 9.49 -8.76
CA LEU A 246 -4.94 9.94 -7.54
C LEU A 246 -4.61 11.40 -7.23
N ALA A 247 -3.34 11.80 -7.33
CA ALA A 247 -2.93 13.19 -7.09
C ALA A 247 -3.62 14.16 -8.07
N LEU A 248 -3.73 13.78 -9.34
CA LEU A 248 -4.44 14.56 -10.36
C LEU A 248 -5.95 14.65 -10.06
N ILE A 249 -6.61 13.53 -9.75
CA ILE A 249 -8.05 13.51 -9.45
C ILE A 249 -8.33 14.32 -8.18
N GLY A 250 -7.50 14.19 -7.14
CA GLY A 250 -7.62 14.98 -5.92
C GLY A 250 -7.50 16.48 -6.16
N TYR A 251 -6.59 16.91 -7.07
CA TYR A 251 -6.46 18.32 -7.43
C TYR A 251 -7.71 18.85 -8.15
N LEU A 252 -8.33 18.04 -9.01
CA LEU A 252 -9.53 18.42 -9.76
C LEU A 252 -10.80 18.39 -8.90
N ILE A 253 -10.88 17.47 -7.93
CA ILE A 253 -12.07 17.22 -7.11
C ILE A 253 -11.72 17.40 -5.63
N ARG A 254 -12.11 18.55 -5.10
CA ARG A 254 -11.80 18.98 -3.72
C ARG A 254 -12.84 18.54 -2.68
N ASP A 255 -13.98 18.01 -3.12
CA ASP A 255 -15.03 17.45 -2.27
C ASP A 255 -14.79 15.97 -1.99
N TRP A 256 -14.71 15.58 -0.71
CA TRP A 256 -14.39 14.20 -0.32
C TRP A 256 -15.40 13.16 -0.83
N ARG A 257 -16.70 13.48 -0.87
CA ARG A 257 -17.76 12.58 -1.37
C ARG A 257 -17.58 12.31 -2.87
N TRP A 258 -17.43 13.36 -3.67
CA TRP A 258 -17.23 13.26 -5.11
C TRP A 258 -15.88 12.63 -5.47
N LEU A 259 -14.84 12.90 -4.69
CA LEU A 259 -13.53 12.29 -4.84
C LEU A 259 -13.61 10.77 -4.63
N LEU A 260 -14.27 10.34 -3.55
CA LEU A 260 -14.48 8.92 -3.26
C LEU A 260 -15.30 8.25 -4.36
N LEU A 261 -16.40 8.86 -4.82
CA LEU A 261 -17.20 8.35 -5.94
C LEU A 261 -16.35 8.21 -7.20
N THR A 262 -15.58 9.23 -7.56
CA THR A 262 -14.75 9.25 -8.79
C THR A 262 -13.67 8.17 -8.76
N VAL A 263 -13.09 7.89 -7.60
CA VAL A 263 -12.09 6.83 -7.43
C VAL A 263 -12.73 5.43 -7.47
N THR A 264 -13.98 5.29 -7.01
CA THR A 264 -14.70 4.00 -7.01
C THR A 264 -15.37 3.68 -8.35
N LEU A 265 -15.86 4.68 -9.09
CA LEU A 265 -16.61 4.49 -10.34
C LEU A 265 -15.86 3.69 -11.42
N PRO A 266 -14.51 3.74 -11.57
CA PRO A 266 -13.80 2.86 -12.48
C PRO A 266 -13.93 1.36 -12.16
N CYS A 267 -14.49 0.96 -11.02
CA CYS A 267 -14.92 -0.41 -10.80
C CYS A 267 -16.01 -0.85 -11.78
N VAL A 268 -16.87 0.06 -12.26
CA VAL A 268 -17.93 -0.24 -13.25
C VAL A 268 -17.36 -0.77 -14.56
N PRO A 269 -16.46 -0.06 -15.27
CA PRO A 269 -15.81 -0.64 -16.44
C PRO A 269 -14.97 -1.88 -16.08
N GLY A 270 -14.41 -1.97 -14.87
CA GLY A 270 -13.73 -3.20 -14.39
C GLY A 270 -14.63 -4.45 -14.31
N ILE A 271 -15.90 -4.27 -13.91
CA ILE A 271 -16.91 -5.34 -13.92
C ILE A 271 -17.19 -5.78 -15.36
N LEU A 272 -17.26 -4.84 -16.29
CA LEU A 272 -17.47 -5.14 -17.71
C LEU A 272 -16.25 -5.85 -18.31
N THR A 273 -15.02 -5.42 -17.97
CA THR A 273 -13.81 -6.01 -18.53
C THR A 273 -13.58 -7.47 -18.12
N LEU A 274 -14.10 -7.89 -16.96
CA LEU A 274 -14.04 -9.27 -16.48
C LEU A 274 -14.75 -10.29 -17.36
N TRP A 275 -15.61 -9.86 -18.29
CA TRP A 275 -16.21 -10.75 -19.28
C TRP A 275 -15.17 -11.31 -20.26
N TRP A 276 -14.12 -10.54 -20.55
CA TRP A 276 -13.02 -10.94 -21.44
C TRP A 276 -11.84 -11.59 -20.72
N VAL A 277 -11.74 -11.43 -19.40
CA VAL A 277 -10.68 -12.05 -18.60
C VAL A 277 -10.89 -13.56 -18.51
N PRO A 278 -9.93 -14.39 -18.95
CA PRO A 278 -10.00 -15.83 -18.81
C PRO A 278 -9.76 -16.25 -17.34
N GLU A 279 -10.39 -17.35 -16.92
CA GLU A 279 -10.05 -17.98 -15.64
C GLU A 279 -8.67 -18.66 -15.73
N SER A 280 -7.97 -18.82 -14.63
CA SER A 280 -6.67 -19.50 -14.63
C SER A 280 -6.75 -20.93 -15.20
N ALA A 281 -5.98 -21.21 -16.25
CA ALA A 281 -5.87 -22.55 -16.82
C ALA A 281 -5.29 -23.54 -15.81
N ARG A 282 -4.30 -23.12 -15.01
CA ARG A 282 -3.71 -23.96 -13.97
C ARG A 282 -4.74 -24.33 -12.91
N TRP A 283 -5.48 -23.35 -12.40
CA TRP A 283 -6.54 -23.58 -11.41
C TRP A 283 -7.61 -24.53 -11.97
N LEU A 284 -8.05 -24.34 -13.20
CA LEU A 284 -9.03 -25.22 -13.84
C LEU A 284 -8.55 -26.68 -13.92
N LEU A 285 -7.28 -26.91 -14.26
CA LEU A 285 -6.67 -28.24 -14.27
C LEU A 285 -6.62 -28.86 -12.87
N THR A 286 -6.24 -28.08 -11.84
CA THR A 286 -6.24 -28.58 -10.44
C THR A 286 -7.64 -28.98 -9.97
N GLN A 287 -8.67 -28.25 -10.38
CA GLN A 287 -10.07 -28.55 -10.05
C GLN A 287 -10.67 -29.68 -10.91
N GLY A 288 -9.97 -30.14 -11.96
CA GLY A 288 -10.48 -31.17 -12.88
C GLY A 288 -11.38 -30.67 -13.99
N ARG A 289 -11.50 -29.36 -14.16
CA ARG A 289 -12.31 -28.75 -15.22
C ARG A 289 -11.51 -28.70 -16.52
N VAL A 290 -11.10 -29.88 -16.99
CA VAL A 290 -10.15 -30.03 -18.11
C VAL A 290 -10.72 -29.48 -19.42
N GLU A 291 -12.02 -29.68 -19.68
CA GLU A 291 -12.68 -29.16 -20.89
C GLU A 291 -12.65 -27.62 -20.98
N GLU A 292 -12.81 -26.94 -19.85
CA GLU A 292 -12.74 -25.48 -19.82
C GLU A 292 -11.30 -25.00 -19.97
N ALA A 293 -10.34 -25.65 -19.31
CA ALA A 293 -8.92 -25.36 -19.47
C ALA A 293 -8.50 -25.51 -20.95
N HIS A 294 -8.92 -26.60 -21.60
CA HIS A 294 -8.68 -26.86 -23.01
C HIS A 294 -9.24 -25.75 -23.89
N ARG A 295 -10.48 -25.30 -23.66
CA ARG A 295 -11.10 -24.21 -24.43
C ARG A 295 -10.32 -22.90 -24.31
N TYR A 296 -9.86 -22.53 -23.11
CA TYR A 296 -9.06 -21.31 -22.95
C TYR A 296 -7.67 -21.43 -23.57
N LEU A 297 -7.00 -22.58 -23.44
CA LEU A 297 -5.69 -22.84 -24.05
C LEU A 297 -5.76 -22.84 -25.58
N LEU A 298 -6.80 -23.42 -26.18
CA LEU A 298 -7.05 -23.33 -27.62
C LEU A 298 -7.27 -21.88 -28.07
N ARG A 299 -8.02 -21.10 -27.29
CA ARG A 299 -8.22 -19.67 -27.59
C ARG A 299 -6.90 -18.88 -27.51
N CYS A 300 -6.05 -19.22 -26.55
CA CYS A 300 -4.71 -18.65 -26.42
C CYS A 300 -3.84 -19.00 -27.64
N ALA A 301 -3.77 -20.28 -28.02
CA ALA A 301 -3.02 -20.74 -29.19
C ALA A 301 -3.47 -20.03 -30.48
N ARG A 302 -4.79 -19.97 -30.72
CA ARG A 302 -5.35 -19.29 -31.91
C ARG A 302 -4.98 -17.81 -32.00
N LEU A 303 -4.87 -17.12 -30.86
CA LEU A 303 -4.55 -15.70 -30.83
C LEU A 303 -3.04 -15.42 -30.90
N ASN A 304 -2.20 -16.41 -30.58
CA ASN A 304 -0.76 -16.27 -30.59
C ASN A 304 -0.09 -16.69 -31.92
N GLY A 305 -0.75 -17.49 -32.78
CA GLY A 305 -0.22 -17.89 -34.10
C GLY A 305 -0.34 -19.40 -34.38
N PRO A 306 0.01 -19.88 -35.59
CA PRO A 306 -0.44 -21.18 -36.13
C PRO A 306 0.07 -22.39 -35.32
N PRO A 307 -0.66 -23.52 -35.40
CA PRO A 307 -0.91 -24.43 -34.30
C PRO A 307 0.30 -25.31 -34.00
N VAL A 308 0.64 -25.43 -32.72
CA VAL A 308 1.39 -26.58 -32.24
C VAL A 308 0.55 -27.83 -32.46
N GLY A 309 1.19 -28.91 -32.91
CA GLY A 309 0.54 -30.17 -33.30
C GLY A 309 -0.58 -30.57 -32.32
N GLU A 310 -1.72 -30.94 -32.88
CA GLU A 310 -2.96 -31.27 -32.14
C GLU A 310 -2.73 -32.28 -31.00
N ASP A 311 -1.70 -33.13 -31.12
CA ASP A 311 -1.29 -34.10 -30.10
C ASP A 311 -0.87 -33.48 -28.77
N SER A 312 -0.28 -32.29 -28.77
CA SER A 312 0.23 -31.64 -27.55
C SER A 312 -0.87 -31.02 -26.68
N LEU A 313 -1.97 -30.61 -27.30
CA LEU A 313 -3.18 -30.10 -26.65
C LEU A 313 -4.28 -31.18 -26.56
N SER A 314 -3.96 -32.42 -26.95
CA SER A 314 -4.88 -33.56 -26.82
C SER A 314 -5.39 -33.67 -25.38
N ARG A 315 -6.66 -34.06 -25.24
CA ARG A 315 -7.31 -34.25 -23.93
C ARG A 315 -6.51 -35.19 -23.03
N GLU A 316 -5.84 -36.18 -23.61
CA GLU A 316 -5.02 -37.12 -22.86
C GLU A 316 -3.77 -36.45 -22.27
N ALA A 317 -3.13 -35.54 -23.00
CA ALA A 317 -2.00 -34.76 -22.52
C ALA A 317 -2.42 -33.83 -21.38
N LEU A 318 -3.54 -33.11 -21.54
CA LEU A 318 -4.09 -32.26 -20.47
C LEU A 318 -4.50 -33.06 -19.22
N ASN A 319 -5.08 -34.25 -19.38
CA ASN A 319 -5.41 -35.12 -18.25
C ASN A 319 -4.16 -35.59 -17.50
N LYS A 320 -3.06 -35.90 -18.21
CA LYS A 320 -1.76 -36.22 -17.59
C LYS A 320 -1.21 -35.03 -16.80
N VAL A 321 -1.28 -33.81 -17.34
CA VAL A 321 -0.87 -32.58 -16.65
C VAL A 321 -1.78 -32.29 -15.44
N ALA A 322 -3.10 -32.46 -15.58
CA ALA A 322 -4.05 -32.26 -14.48
C ALA A 322 -3.84 -33.27 -13.35
N ALA A 323 -3.57 -34.53 -13.67
CA ALA A 323 -3.23 -35.55 -12.69
C ALA A 323 -1.93 -35.19 -11.96
N ALA A 324 -0.91 -34.72 -12.67
CA ALA A 324 0.34 -34.24 -12.06
C ALA A 324 0.10 -33.06 -11.12
N GLU A 325 -0.60 -32.00 -11.56
CA GLU A 325 -0.89 -30.82 -10.72
C GLU A 325 -1.78 -31.15 -9.51
N ARG A 326 -2.63 -32.18 -9.58
CA ARG A 326 -3.43 -32.66 -8.44
C ARG A 326 -2.61 -33.46 -7.43
N MET A 327 -1.62 -34.20 -7.90
CA MET A 327 -0.69 -34.94 -7.03
C MET A 327 0.32 -34.03 -6.33
N VAL A 328 0.52 -32.80 -6.83
CA VAL A 328 1.33 -31.80 -6.12
C VAL A 328 0.65 -31.47 -4.79
N ARG A 329 1.22 -31.98 -3.70
CA ARG A 329 0.77 -31.72 -2.33
C ARG A 329 0.78 -30.21 -2.10
N ARG A 330 -0.39 -29.62 -1.81
CA ARG A 330 -0.47 -28.19 -1.45
C ARG A 330 0.35 -27.96 -0.19
N PRO A 331 1.45 -27.20 -0.26
CA PRO A 331 2.29 -26.99 0.90
C PRO A 331 1.55 -26.14 1.93
N SER A 332 1.60 -26.57 3.18
CA SER A 332 1.03 -25.82 4.30
C SER A 332 1.97 -24.69 4.70
N TYR A 333 1.44 -23.62 5.30
CA TYR A 333 2.28 -22.59 5.93
C TYR A 333 3.21 -23.17 6.99
N LEU A 334 2.82 -24.29 7.63
CA LEU A 334 3.65 -25.00 8.60
C LEU A 334 4.92 -25.60 7.97
N ASP A 335 4.90 -25.92 6.68
CA ASP A 335 6.06 -26.48 6.00
C ASP A 335 7.21 -25.46 5.88
N LEU A 336 6.92 -24.15 5.96
CA LEU A 336 7.94 -23.10 6.01
C LEU A 336 8.74 -23.09 7.32
N PHE A 337 8.12 -23.54 8.40
CA PHE A 337 8.74 -23.55 9.72
C PHE A 337 9.32 -24.92 10.09
N ARG A 338 9.24 -25.90 9.19
CA ARG A 338 9.60 -27.29 9.47
C ARG A 338 11.10 -27.51 9.55
N THR A 339 11.87 -26.95 8.60
CA THR A 339 13.32 -27.08 8.55
C THR A 339 14.02 -25.83 9.11
N PRO A 340 15.19 -25.97 9.76
CA PRO A 340 15.79 -24.89 10.53
C PRO A 340 16.22 -23.70 9.66
N ARG A 341 16.79 -23.93 8.47
CA ARG A 341 17.23 -22.85 7.59
C ARG A 341 16.06 -22.15 6.92
N LEU A 342 15.05 -22.91 6.48
CA LEU A 342 13.84 -22.32 5.91
C LEU A 342 13.07 -21.50 6.95
N ARG A 343 13.03 -21.96 8.20
CA ARG A 343 12.48 -21.21 9.33
C ARG A 343 13.23 -19.90 9.54
N TYR A 344 14.55 -19.95 9.56
CA TYR A 344 15.39 -18.75 9.71
C TYR A 344 15.15 -17.74 8.58
N ILE A 345 15.18 -18.18 7.32
CA ILE A 345 14.89 -17.34 6.15
C ILE A 345 13.49 -16.73 6.27
N SER A 346 12.49 -17.53 6.66
CA SER A 346 11.11 -17.07 6.78
C SER A 346 10.92 -16.02 7.87
N LEU A 347 11.53 -16.21 9.05
CA LEU A 347 11.47 -15.22 10.13
C LEU A 347 12.15 -13.89 9.72
N CYS A 348 13.32 -13.96 9.08
CA CYS A 348 13.99 -12.77 8.56
C CYS A 348 13.13 -12.07 7.49
N CYS A 349 12.55 -12.82 6.54
CA CYS A 349 11.68 -12.26 5.52
C CYS A 349 10.43 -11.61 6.14
N MET A 350 9.83 -12.18 7.18
CA MET A 350 8.68 -11.59 7.87
C MET A 350 9.03 -10.22 8.47
N VAL A 351 10.17 -10.09 9.15
CA VAL A 351 10.62 -8.79 9.72
C VAL A 351 10.89 -7.78 8.62
N VAL A 352 11.57 -8.20 7.54
CA VAL A 352 11.86 -7.33 6.40
C VAL A 352 10.57 -6.84 5.74
N TRP A 353 9.62 -7.72 5.45
CA TRP A 353 8.34 -7.36 4.83
C TRP A 353 7.48 -6.45 5.70
N PHE A 354 7.48 -6.70 7.01
CA PHE A 354 6.85 -5.82 7.98
C PHE A 354 7.45 -4.42 7.88
N GLY A 355 8.77 -4.29 7.98
CA GLY A 355 9.44 -3.00 7.99
C GLY A 355 9.31 -2.23 6.67
N VAL A 356 9.37 -2.93 5.54
CA VAL A 356 9.16 -2.39 4.19
C VAL A 356 7.76 -1.78 4.04
N ASN A 357 6.71 -2.50 4.45
CA ASN A 357 5.35 -1.97 4.35
C ASN A 357 5.11 -0.84 5.36
N PHE A 358 5.62 -1.02 6.59
CA PHE A 358 5.46 -0.05 7.65
C PHE A 358 6.12 1.29 7.29
N SER A 359 7.34 1.28 6.74
CA SER A 359 8.02 2.49 6.29
C SER A 359 7.37 3.09 5.04
N TYR A 360 7.00 2.28 4.05
CA TYR A 360 6.37 2.76 2.82
C TYR A 360 5.07 3.52 3.11
N TYR A 361 4.13 2.91 3.83
CA TYR A 361 2.86 3.56 4.13
C TYR A 361 3.01 4.67 5.18
N GLY A 362 3.91 4.50 6.16
CA GLY A 362 4.20 5.54 7.16
C GLY A 362 4.68 6.84 6.53
N VAL A 363 5.66 6.76 5.62
CA VAL A 363 6.17 7.94 4.88
C VAL A 363 5.14 8.47 3.88
N SER A 364 4.38 7.60 3.22
CA SER A 364 3.40 8.03 2.21
C SER A 364 2.21 8.78 2.81
N LEU A 365 1.79 8.41 4.03
CA LEU A 365 0.65 9.01 4.73
C LEU A 365 1.06 10.21 5.60
N ASP A 366 2.32 10.30 6.06
CA ASP A 366 2.80 11.45 6.84
C ASP A 366 3.29 12.60 5.93
N LEU A 367 2.36 13.49 5.58
CA LEU A 367 2.65 14.70 4.82
C LEU A 367 2.89 15.94 5.70
N SER A 368 2.96 15.77 7.01
CA SER A 368 3.01 16.86 7.98
C SER A 368 4.34 17.62 7.90
N GLY A 369 4.32 18.95 7.84
CA GLY A 369 5.55 19.75 7.85
C GLY A 369 6.39 19.68 6.57
N LEU A 370 5.74 19.37 5.45
CA LEU A 370 6.34 19.50 4.11
C LEU A 370 6.06 20.91 3.55
N GLY A 371 6.95 21.38 2.67
CA GLY A 371 6.88 22.73 2.09
C GLY A 371 5.99 22.84 0.85
N LEU A 372 5.46 21.71 0.37
CA LEU A 372 4.60 21.62 -0.80
C LEU A 372 3.16 21.40 -0.38
N ASN A 373 2.23 21.80 -1.27
CA ASN A 373 0.83 21.44 -1.17
C ASN A 373 0.65 19.89 -1.21
N VAL A 374 -0.44 19.39 -0.62
CA VAL A 374 -0.75 17.94 -0.52
C VAL A 374 -0.78 17.24 -1.89
N TYR A 375 -1.43 17.83 -2.90
CA TYR A 375 -1.52 17.32 -4.27
C TYR A 375 -0.16 17.21 -4.94
N LEU A 376 0.65 18.28 -4.88
CA LEU A 376 1.99 18.28 -5.49
C LEU A 376 2.92 17.30 -4.78
N THR A 377 2.82 17.19 -3.46
CA THR A 377 3.60 16.22 -2.69
C THR A 377 3.30 14.80 -3.13
N GLN A 378 2.02 14.44 -3.28
CA GLN A 378 1.62 13.11 -3.77
C GLN A 378 2.07 12.85 -5.20
N LEU A 379 2.02 13.85 -6.08
CA LEU A 379 2.52 13.73 -7.45
C LEU A 379 4.03 13.46 -7.47
N VAL A 380 4.82 14.17 -6.66
CA VAL A 380 6.28 13.97 -6.54
C VAL A 380 6.58 12.60 -5.92
N PHE A 381 5.82 12.19 -4.90
CA PHE A 381 5.94 10.86 -4.28
C PHE A 381 5.66 9.73 -5.26
N GLY A 382 4.69 9.89 -6.18
CA GLY A 382 4.46 8.95 -7.27
C GLY A 382 5.58 9.00 -8.32
N ALA A 383 5.94 10.19 -8.78
CA ALA A 383 6.94 10.37 -9.83
C ALA A 383 8.31 9.79 -9.47
N VAL A 384 8.72 9.88 -8.19
CA VAL A 384 10.01 9.35 -7.72
C VAL A 384 10.06 7.81 -7.67
N GLU A 385 8.91 7.12 -7.70
CA GLU A 385 8.89 5.64 -7.73
C GLU A 385 9.48 5.08 -9.03
N LEU A 386 9.25 5.74 -10.17
CA LEU A 386 9.76 5.30 -11.47
C LEU A 386 11.30 5.25 -11.54
N PRO A 387 12.04 6.34 -11.24
CA PRO A 387 13.50 6.27 -11.22
C PRO A 387 14.02 5.35 -10.12
N SER A 388 13.30 5.22 -9.00
CA SER A 388 13.67 4.28 -7.93
C SER A 388 13.64 2.83 -8.41
N LYS A 389 12.63 2.43 -9.19
CA LYS A 389 12.54 1.08 -9.79
C LYS A 389 13.68 0.83 -10.78
N LEU A 390 14.04 1.83 -11.60
CA LEU A 390 15.18 1.74 -12.51
C LEU A 390 16.50 1.60 -11.74
N LEU A 391 16.67 2.35 -10.65
CA LEU A 391 17.85 2.26 -9.80
C LEU A 391 17.98 0.87 -9.18
N VAL A 392 16.88 0.29 -8.67
CA VAL A 392 16.87 -1.09 -8.15
C VAL A 392 17.34 -2.09 -9.20
N TYR A 393 16.86 -1.97 -10.43
CA TYR A 393 17.28 -2.86 -11.52
C TYR A 393 18.81 -2.84 -11.73
N LEU A 394 19.43 -1.65 -11.69
CA LEU A 394 20.88 -1.50 -11.77
C LEU A 394 21.59 -2.03 -10.51
N SER A 395 21.13 -1.64 -9.32
CA SER A 395 21.73 -2.01 -8.04
C SER A 395 21.73 -3.53 -7.81
N VAL A 396 20.63 -4.22 -8.11
CA VAL A 396 20.52 -5.68 -7.96
C VAL A 396 21.52 -6.42 -8.86
N ARG A 397 21.80 -5.89 -10.06
CA ARG A 397 22.77 -6.48 -11.00
C ARG A 397 24.20 -6.29 -10.52
N HIS A 398 24.54 -5.10 -10.01
CA HIS A 398 25.91 -4.77 -9.58
C HIS A 398 26.21 -5.20 -8.14
N ALA A 399 25.43 -4.74 -7.16
CA ALA A 399 25.67 -4.94 -5.73
C ALA A 399 25.10 -6.27 -5.18
N GLY A 400 24.21 -6.95 -5.91
CA GLY A 400 23.50 -8.13 -5.41
C GLY A 400 22.21 -7.77 -4.67
N ARG A 401 21.40 -8.79 -4.33
CA ARG A 401 20.06 -8.58 -3.77
C ARG A 401 20.12 -8.20 -2.30
N ARG A 402 21.03 -8.84 -1.54
CA ARG A 402 21.16 -8.63 -0.09
C ARG A 402 21.58 -7.22 0.22
N LEU A 403 22.64 -6.74 -0.43
CA LEU A 403 23.17 -5.39 -0.21
C LEU A 403 22.21 -4.32 -0.74
N THR A 404 21.52 -4.57 -1.85
CA THR A 404 20.50 -3.63 -2.35
C THR A 404 19.34 -3.51 -1.37
N MET A 405 18.86 -4.63 -0.81
CA MET A 405 17.78 -4.64 0.17
C MET A 405 18.15 -3.90 1.46
N ALA A 406 19.32 -4.22 2.03
CA ALA A 406 19.80 -3.57 3.25
C ALA A 406 20.11 -2.07 3.00
N GLY A 407 20.75 -1.74 1.88
CA GLY A 407 21.12 -0.36 1.53
C GLY A 407 19.91 0.54 1.29
N THR A 408 18.86 0.03 0.62
CA THR A 408 17.63 0.79 0.38
C THR A 408 16.85 1.02 1.69
N LEU A 409 16.72 0.01 2.54
CA LEU A 409 16.09 0.17 3.87
C LEU A 409 16.89 1.10 4.79
N LEU A 410 18.22 1.00 4.79
CA LEU A 410 19.09 1.91 5.53
C LEU A 410 18.98 3.34 5.00
N GLY A 411 18.95 3.53 3.68
CA GLY A 411 18.72 4.83 3.04
C GLY A 411 17.38 5.45 3.43
N ALA A 412 16.32 4.64 3.50
CA ALA A 412 15.02 5.10 3.99
C ALA A 412 15.08 5.51 5.48
N ALA A 413 15.71 4.69 6.33
CA ALA A 413 15.87 4.98 7.75
C ALA A 413 16.68 6.26 7.98
N LEU A 414 17.78 6.45 7.25
CA LEU A 414 18.61 7.65 7.31
C LEU A 414 17.85 8.88 6.82
N ALA A 415 17.12 8.80 5.71
CA ALA A 415 16.34 9.93 5.19
C ALA A 415 15.26 10.39 6.19
N VAL A 416 14.55 9.45 6.81
CA VAL A 416 13.53 9.75 7.84
C VAL A 416 14.18 10.24 9.13
N GLY A 417 15.31 9.66 9.54
CA GLY A 417 16.06 10.08 10.73
C GLY A 417 16.65 11.49 10.60
N LEU A 418 17.29 11.79 9.47
CA LEU A 418 17.83 13.13 9.17
C LEU A 418 16.73 14.20 9.14
N ARG A 419 15.51 13.84 8.72
CA ARG A 419 14.35 14.76 8.74
C ARG A 419 13.98 15.22 10.16
N ILE A 420 14.36 14.47 11.20
CA ILE A 420 14.15 14.88 12.60
C ILE A 420 15.10 16.02 13.00
N LEU A 421 16.31 16.03 12.42
CA LEU A 421 17.35 17.04 12.72
C LEU A 421 17.13 18.37 11.99
N VAL A 422 16.27 18.38 10.96
CA VAL A 422 16.00 19.58 10.17
C VAL A 422 15.05 20.50 10.93
N SER A 423 15.45 21.77 11.07
CA SER A 423 14.60 22.82 11.66
C SER A 423 13.27 22.96 10.90
N PRO A 424 12.14 23.20 11.60
CA PRO A 424 10.82 23.40 10.98
C PRO A 424 10.76 24.52 9.93
N GLU A 425 11.69 25.48 9.99
CA GLU A 425 11.77 26.61 9.06
C GLU A 425 12.28 26.19 7.66
N MET A 426 13.11 25.14 7.58
CA MET A 426 13.73 24.68 6.34
C MET A 426 12.85 23.64 5.61
N LYS A 427 11.62 24.04 5.27
CA LYS A 427 10.60 23.16 4.68
C LYS A 427 11.05 22.47 3.37
N SER A 428 11.91 23.12 2.58
CA SER A 428 12.47 22.53 1.35
C SER A 428 13.34 21.30 1.63
N TRP A 429 14.20 21.36 2.64
CA TRP A 429 15.03 20.22 3.05
C TRP A 429 14.20 19.09 3.65
N SER A 430 13.20 19.40 4.49
CA SER A 430 12.24 18.42 5.00
C SER A 430 11.54 17.66 3.86
N THR A 431 11.16 18.40 2.81
CA THR A 431 10.52 17.83 1.62
C THR A 431 11.47 16.94 0.82
N ALA A 432 12.69 17.40 0.54
CA ALA A 432 13.69 16.61 -0.17
C ALA A 432 14.00 15.29 0.54
N LEU A 433 14.16 15.32 1.87
CA LEU A 433 14.39 14.12 2.69
C LEU A 433 13.17 13.19 2.69
N ALA A 434 11.95 13.71 2.75
CA ALA A 434 10.74 12.91 2.67
C ALA A 434 10.60 12.20 1.31
N VAL A 435 10.85 12.92 0.21
CA VAL A 435 10.85 12.36 -1.16
C VAL A 435 11.92 11.29 -1.29
N MET A 436 13.13 11.53 -0.76
CA MET A 436 14.21 10.54 -0.76
C MET A 436 13.86 9.31 0.08
N GLY A 437 13.27 9.49 1.27
CA GLY A 437 12.80 8.39 2.11
C GLY A 437 11.72 7.55 1.42
N LYS A 438 10.80 8.21 0.70
CA LYS A 438 9.75 7.55 -0.11
C LYS A 438 10.37 6.75 -1.27
N ALA A 439 11.34 7.33 -1.97
CA ALA A 439 12.09 6.69 -3.06
C ALA A 439 12.80 5.40 -2.59
N PHE A 440 13.55 5.49 -1.49
CA PHE A 440 14.23 4.35 -0.90
C PHE A 440 13.28 3.29 -0.36
N SER A 441 12.14 3.70 0.23
CA SER A 441 11.12 2.75 0.70
C SER A 441 10.47 1.98 -0.45
N GLU A 442 10.20 2.64 -1.58
CA GLU A 442 9.72 1.96 -2.79
C GLU A 442 10.78 1.03 -3.39
N ALA A 443 12.04 1.47 -3.41
CA ALA A 443 13.16 0.65 -3.87
C ALA A 443 13.30 -0.63 -3.02
N ALA A 444 13.14 -0.52 -1.70
CA ALA A 444 13.08 -1.66 -0.80
C ALA A 444 11.86 -2.56 -1.08
N PHE A 445 10.68 -1.99 -1.36
CA PHE A 445 9.46 -2.73 -1.71
C PHE A 445 9.65 -3.58 -2.98
N THR A 446 10.20 -2.99 -4.04
CA THR A 446 10.49 -3.68 -5.29
C THR A 446 11.54 -4.78 -5.10
N THR A 447 12.60 -4.50 -4.34
CA THR A 447 13.66 -5.49 -4.04
C THR A 447 13.14 -6.63 -3.18
N ALA A 448 12.24 -6.37 -2.23
CA ALA A 448 11.65 -7.38 -1.35
C ALA A 448 10.89 -8.44 -2.15
N TYR A 449 10.06 -8.05 -3.12
CA TYR A 449 9.35 -9.00 -3.99
C TYR A 449 10.32 -9.90 -4.76
N LEU A 450 11.33 -9.31 -5.39
CA LEU A 450 12.32 -10.06 -6.16
C LEU A 450 13.10 -11.02 -5.26
N PHE A 451 13.66 -10.51 -4.16
CA PHE A 451 14.52 -11.28 -3.28
C PHE A 451 13.77 -12.43 -2.60
N THR A 452 12.54 -12.19 -2.16
CA THR A 452 11.70 -13.23 -1.53
C THR A 452 11.37 -14.35 -2.53
N SER A 453 11.13 -14.01 -3.79
CA SER A 453 10.87 -15.01 -4.83
C SER A 453 12.10 -15.88 -5.14
N GLU A 454 13.32 -15.37 -4.94
CA GLU A 454 14.56 -16.12 -5.15
C GLU A 454 14.99 -16.94 -3.93
N LEU A 455 14.62 -16.51 -2.71
CA LEU A 455 14.97 -17.17 -1.46
C LEU A 455 14.17 -18.46 -1.21
N TYR A 456 12.88 -18.45 -1.55
CA TYR A 456 12.02 -19.60 -1.33
C TYR A 456 12.14 -20.67 -2.43
N PRO A 457 12.14 -21.96 -2.05
CA PRO A 457 12.18 -23.04 -3.04
C PRO A 457 10.93 -23.02 -3.90
N THR A 458 11.05 -23.42 -5.16
CA THR A 458 9.97 -23.33 -6.14
C THR A 458 8.65 -23.95 -5.63
N VAL A 459 8.72 -25.06 -4.88
CA VAL A 459 7.53 -25.72 -4.29
C VAL A 459 6.84 -24.86 -3.23
N LEU A 460 7.58 -24.08 -2.43
CA LEU A 460 7.06 -23.27 -1.32
C LEU A 460 6.99 -21.77 -1.63
N ARG A 461 7.45 -21.34 -2.80
CA ARG A 461 7.63 -19.92 -3.15
C ARG A 461 6.35 -19.11 -2.99
N GLN A 462 5.24 -19.60 -3.52
CA GLN A 462 3.94 -18.93 -3.43
C GLN A 462 3.44 -18.86 -1.98
N THR A 463 3.59 -19.95 -1.21
CA THR A 463 3.19 -19.99 0.21
C THR A 463 4.03 -19.03 1.05
N GLY A 464 5.34 -18.94 0.81
CA GLY A 464 6.24 -18.00 1.47
C GLY A 464 5.94 -16.55 1.14
N MET A 465 5.81 -16.22 -0.14
CA MET A 465 5.39 -14.87 -0.56
C MET A 465 4.02 -14.49 0.03
N GLY A 466 3.08 -15.44 0.12
CA GLY A 466 1.79 -15.21 0.75
C GLY A 466 1.88 -14.89 2.24
N LEU A 467 2.69 -15.64 2.99
CA LEU A 467 2.92 -15.40 4.42
C LEU A 467 3.61 -14.06 4.67
N THR A 468 4.69 -13.77 3.94
CA THR A 468 5.42 -12.52 4.12
C THR A 468 4.60 -11.32 3.67
N ALA A 469 3.77 -11.46 2.63
CA ALA A 469 2.81 -10.42 2.24
C ALA A 469 1.76 -10.18 3.33
N LEU A 470 1.23 -11.21 3.98
CA LEU A 470 0.29 -11.08 5.11
C LEU A 470 0.92 -10.28 6.26
N VAL A 471 2.16 -10.61 6.63
CA VAL A 471 2.92 -9.87 7.66
C VAL A 471 3.26 -8.45 7.20
N GLY A 472 3.56 -8.25 5.93
CA GLY A 472 3.69 -6.92 5.34
C GLY A 472 2.40 -6.11 5.48
N ARG A 473 1.22 -6.72 5.27
CA ARG A 473 -0.07 -6.03 5.47
C ARG A 473 -0.33 -5.69 6.93
N LEU A 474 0.11 -6.52 7.88
CA LEU A 474 0.13 -6.16 9.28
C LEU A 474 0.97 -4.88 9.49
N GLY A 475 2.18 -4.81 8.93
CA GLY A 475 3.02 -3.61 8.96
C GLY A 475 2.34 -2.38 8.36
N GLY A 476 1.71 -2.51 7.19
CA GLY A 476 0.94 -1.42 6.57
C GLY A 476 -0.26 -0.97 7.41
N SER A 477 -0.93 -1.89 8.12
CA SER A 477 -2.05 -1.56 9.00
C SER A 477 -1.65 -0.86 10.29
N LEU A 478 -0.44 -1.14 10.79
CA LEU A 478 0.10 -0.51 11.99
C LEU A 478 0.79 0.84 11.70
N ALA A 479 1.15 1.13 10.45
CA ALA A 479 1.79 2.38 10.09
C ALA A 479 0.94 3.63 10.41
N PRO A 480 -0.35 3.71 10.00
CA PRO A 480 -1.22 4.84 10.39
C PRO A 480 -1.45 4.91 11.91
N LEU A 481 -1.42 3.78 12.62
CA LEU A 481 -1.51 3.76 14.09
C LEU A 481 -0.26 4.39 14.72
N ALA A 482 0.92 4.16 14.15
CA ALA A 482 2.14 4.83 14.59
C ALA A 482 2.10 6.35 14.31
N ALA A 483 1.33 6.81 13.32
CA ALA A 483 1.12 8.23 13.08
C ALA A 483 0.37 8.94 14.24
N LEU A 484 -0.38 8.20 15.08
CA LEU A 484 -1.07 8.74 16.27
C LEU A 484 -0.12 9.07 17.42
N LEU A 485 1.12 8.58 17.36
CA LEU A 485 2.16 8.87 18.36
C LEU A 485 2.61 10.34 18.35
N ASP A 486 2.22 11.12 17.33
CA ASP A 486 2.49 12.57 17.28
C ASP A 486 1.85 13.35 18.43
N GLY A 487 0.79 12.81 19.06
CA GLY A 487 0.16 13.42 20.24
C GLY A 487 1.00 13.34 21.50
N VAL A 488 1.94 12.38 21.58
CA VAL A 488 2.89 12.28 22.70
C VAL A 488 4.15 13.09 22.39
N TRP A 489 4.72 12.88 21.20
CA TRP A 489 5.88 13.64 20.74
C TRP A 489 5.92 13.70 19.21
N LEU A 490 6.06 14.91 18.67
CA LEU A 490 5.96 15.20 17.24
C LEU A 490 6.94 14.38 16.37
N SER A 491 8.09 14.00 16.92
CA SER A 491 9.14 13.23 16.22
C SER A 491 9.00 11.71 16.38
N LEU A 492 8.11 11.23 17.26
CA LEU A 492 7.97 9.81 17.59
C LEU A 492 7.51 8.94 16.41
N PRO A 493 6.56 9.36 15.55
CA PRO A 493 6.21 8.58 14.35
C PRO A 493 7.40 8.40 13.41
N LYS A 494 8.22 9.45 13.22
CA LYS A 494 9.41 9.41 12.35
C LYS A 494 10.45 8.44 12.91
N LEU A 495 10.65 8.43 14.23
CA LEU A 495 11.51 7.46 14.91
C LEU A 495 10.99 6.03 14.77
N ALA A 496 9.68 5.82 14.86
CA ALA A 496 9.09 4.50 14.65
C ALA A 496 9.33 4.00 13.23
N TYR A 497 9.04 4.83 12.21
CA TYR A 497 9.25 4.48 10.80
C TYR A 497 10.73 4.20 10.50
N GLY A 498 11.63 5.09 10.95
CA GLY A 498 13.07 4.95 10.74
C GLY A 498 13.69 3.78 11.53
N GLY A 499 13.29 3.59 12.78
CA GLY A 499 13.80 2.52 13.65
C GLY A 499 13.39 1.13 13.18
N ILE A 500 12.14 0.96 12.76
CA ILE A 500 11.67 -0.31 12.18
C ILE A 500 12.35 -0.56 10.82
N ALA A 501 12.55 0.47 9.99
CA ALA A 501 13.30 0.34 8.74
C ALA A 501 14.77 -0.05 8.99
N LEU A 502 15.40 0.50 10.03
CA LEU A 502 16.77 0.14 10.43
C LEU A 502 16.86 -1.32 10.91
N LEU A 503 15.92 -1.76 11.74
CA LEU A 503 15.82 -3.16 12.17
C LEU A 503 15.64 -4.09 10.95
N ALA A 504 14.79 -3.70 10.00
CA ALA A 504 14.60 -4.42 8.75
C ALA A 504 15.90 -4.45 7.90
N ALA A 505 16.68 -3.36 7.87
CA ALA A 505 17.95 -3.30 7.17
C ALA A 505 18.99 -4.25 7.78
N CYS A 506 19.12 -4.25 9.12
CA CYS A 506 20.01 -5.16 9.83
C CYS A 506 19.62 -6.63 9.61
N THR A 507 18.32 -6.94 9.66
CA THR A 507 17.83 -8.30 9.40
C THR A 507 17.95 -8.70 7.93
N ALA A 508 17.90 -7.76 6.98
CA ALA A 508 18.16 -8.05 5.57
C ALA A 508 19.62 -8.49 5.32
N LEU A 509 20.60 -7.99 6.09
CA LEU A 509 22.01 -8.41 5.99
C LEU A 509 22.22 -9.87 6.43
N LEU A 510 21.33 -10.39 7.29
CA LEU A 510 21.35 -11.76 7.78
C LEU A 510 20.85 -12.79 6.76
N LEU A 511 20.16 -12.34 5.70
CA LEU A 511 19.67 -13.21 4.63
C LEU A 511 20.83 -13.67 3.73
N PRO A 512 20.74 -14.87 3.11
CA PRO A 512 21.74 -15.33 2.16
C PRO A 512 21.65 -14.55 0.85
N GLU A 513 22.80 -14.29 0.21
CA GLU A 513 22.85 -13.65 -1.10
C GLU A 513 22.38 -14.61 -2.21
N THR A 514 21.59 -14.11 -3.16
CA THR A 514 21.03 -14.88 -4.28
C THR A 514 21.66 -14.53 -5.63
N LYS A 515 22.55 -13.53 -5.69
CA LYS A 515 23.25 -13.15 -6.92
C LYS A 515 23.97 -14.36 -7.55
N GLN A 516 23.60 -14.68 -8.79
CA GLN A 516 24.15 -15.81 -9.58
C GLN A 516 23.99 -17.20 -8.95
N ALA A 517 23.21 -17.34 -7.87
CA ALA A 517 22.91 -18.63 -7.29
C ALA A 517 21.82 -19.34 -8.10
N GLN A 518 21.94 -20.65 -8.26
CA GLN A 518 20.83 -21.45 -8.80
C GLN A 518 19.63 -21.38 -7.85
N LEU A 519 18.44 -21.17 -8.40
CA LEU A 519 17.20 -21.09 -7.63
C LEU A 519 16.93 -22.44 -6.98
N PRO A 520 16.63 -22.48 -5.66
CA PRO A 520 16.32 -23.75 -5.01
C PRO A 520 15.01 -24.30 -5.59
N GLU A 521 15.04 -25.55 -6.05
CA GLU A 521 13.82 -26.21 -6.53
C GLU A 521 13.12 -26.93 -5.39
N THR A 522 13.89 -27.61 -4.53
CA THR A 522 13.41 -28.40 -3.41
C THR A 522 13.79 -27.81 -2.05
N ILE A 523 13.12 -28.29 -0.99
CA ILE A 523 13.45 -27.91 0.40
C ILE A 523 14.88 -28.37 0.75
N GLN A 524 15.30 -29.52 0.22
CA GLN A 524 16.63 -30.09 0.47
C GLN A 524 17.74 -29.23 -0.15
N ASP A 525 17.48 -28.57 -1.28
CA ASP A 525 18.47 -27.66 -1.91
C ASP A 525 18.75 -26.43 -1.04
N VAL A 526 17.75 -25.96 -0.30
CA VAL A 526 17.92 -24.86 0.67
C VAL A 526 18.82 -25.30 1.81
N GLU A 527 18.59 -26.49 2.37
CA GLU A 527 19.37 -27.04 3.50
C GLU A 527 20.78 -27.52 3.10
N ARG A 528 20.97 -28.03 1.86
CA ARG A 528 22.26 -28.51 1.35
C ARG A 528 23.28 -27.41 1.09
N LYS A 529 22.84 -26.18 0.77
CA LYS A 529 23.71 -25.00 0.62
C LYS A 529 24.45 -24.59 1.91
N SER A 530 24.40 -25.38 3.00
CA SER A 530 25.09 -25.16 4.28
C SER A 530 25.99 -26.31 4.72
N ALA A 531 26.03 -27.43 3.99
CA ALA A 531 26.99 -28.47 4.33
C ALA A 531 28.42 -27.91 4.13
N PRO A 532 29.33 -28.05 5.12
CA PRO A 532 30.73 -27.71 4.91
C PRO A 532 31.28 -28.46 3.70
N SER A 533 32.12 -27.80 2.92
CA SER A 533 32.69 -28.27 1.65
C SER A 533 33.35 -29.65 1.72
N SER A 534 33.66 -30.16 2.92
CA SER A 534 34.20 -31.50 3.15
C SER A 534 33.23 -32.66 2.87
N LEU A 535 31.93 -32.41 2.69
CA LEU A 535 30.94 -33.44 2.35
C LEU A 535 30.44 -33.36 0.89
N GLN A 536 30.89 -32.38 0.10
CA GLN A 536 30.50 -32.24 -1.30
C GLN A 536 31.35 -33.10 -2.26
N GLU A 537 32.50 -33.61 -1.82
CA GLU A 537 33.39 -34.45 -2.65
C GLU A 537 33.04 -35.95 -2.62
N GLU A 538 32.24 -36.44 -1.67
CA GLU A 538 31.98 -37.90 -1.55
C GLU A 538 30.78 -38.44 -2.36
N GLU A 539 29.92 -37.60 -2.94
CA GLU A 539 28.70 -38.06 -3.65
C GLU A 539 28.58 -37.59 -5.12
N MET A 540 29.67 -37.29 -5.81
CA MET A 540 29.65 -37.29 -7.28
C MET A 540 30.00 -38.69 -7.79
N PRO A 541 29.03 -39.53 -8.22
CA PRO A 541 29.36 -40.70 -9.00
C PRO A 541 29.96 -40.22 -10.32
N MET A 542 31.23 -40.55 -10.55
CA MET A 542 31.88 -40.45 -11.86
C MET A 542 30.98 -41.13 -12.90
N LYS A 543 30.26 -40.34 -13.69
CA LYS A 543 29.82 -40.81 -15.00
C LYS A 543 31.07 -40.86 -15.87
N GLN A 544 31.64 -42.06 -15.96
CA GLN A 544 32.60 -42.41 -16.99
C GLN A 544 32.03 -41.98 -18.34
N VAL A 545 32.73 -41.06 -18.99
CA VAL A 545 32.68 -40.87 -20.42
C VAL A 545 33.37 -42.09 -21.01
N GLN A 546 32.61 -42.96 -21.66
CA GLN A 546 33.13 -43.91 -22.63
C GLN A 546 32.59 -43.48 -24.00
N ASP A 547 33.55 -43.03 -24.80
CA ASP A 547 33.68 -42.92 -26.26
C ASP A 547 32.56 -42.27 -27.09
#